data_AF-X1I439-F1
#
_entry.id   AF-X1I439-F1
#
_cell.length_a   1.000
_cell.length_b   1.000
_cell.length_c   1.000
_cell.angle_alpha   90.00
_cell.angle_beta   90.00
_cell.angle_gamma   90.00
#
_symmetry.space_group_name_H-M   'P 1'
#
loop_
_entity.id
_entity.type
_entity.pdbx_description
1 polymer ?
#
loop_
_entity_poly.entity_id
_entity_poly.type
_entity_poly.pdbx_seq_one_letter_code
_entity_poly.pdbx_strand_id
1 'polypeptide(L)'
;MNYTTKDREIIIKIPAKNSGKFRFKTRSNNLQFGDIFTTREKNFNEDVYLEWQISYDATIIDVAKGEKDTKLKSYTFVGANKKTKYLYELSELVYEGINNG
;
A
#
# COMPACT_ATOMS: atom_id res chain seq x y z
N MET A 1 -5.08 -0.72 -4.75
CA MET A 1 -3.62 -1.01 -4.90
C MET A 1 -3.45 -1.88 -6.13
N ASN A 2 -2.49 -1.60 -7.01
CA ASN A 2 -2.27 -2.42 -8.19
C ASN A 2 -1.16 -3.46 -7.89
N TYR A 3 -1.55 -4.73 -7.86
CA TYR A 3 -0.63 -5.85 -7.67
C TYR A 3 -0.98 -7.01 -8.59
N THR A 4 -0.04 -7.91 -8.83
CA THR A 4 -0.22 -9.17 -9.54
C THR A 4 0.49 -10.28 -8.79
N THR A 5 -0.07 -11.49 -8.82
CA THR A 5 0.55 -12.70 -8.28
C THR A 5 1.11 -13.52 -9.44
N LYS A 6 2.36 -13.96 -9.34
CA LYS A 6 3.01 -14.82 -10.35
C LYS A 6 4.15 -15.58 -9.67
N ASP A 7 4.30 -16.88 -9.96
CA ASP A 7 5.46 -17.68 -9.52
C ASP A 7 5.76 -17.59 -8.01
N ARG A 8 4.73 -17.64 -7.14
CA ARG A 8 4.81 -17.43 -5.67
C ARG A 8 5.30 -16.04 -5.23
N GLU A 9 5.30 -15.07 -6.13
CA GLU A 9 5.63 -13.68 -5.84
C GLU A 9 4.38 -12.80 -5.91
N ILE A 10 4.37 -11.75 -5.08
CA ILE A 10 3.39 -10.67 -5.14
C ILE A 10 4.11 -9.42 -5.62
N ILE A 11 3.81 -8.99 -6.84
CA ILE A 11 4.43 -7.82 -7.46
C ILE A 11 3.49 -6.63 -7.30
N ILE A 12 3.95 -5.59 -6.62
CA ILE A 12 3.18 -4.35 -6.39
C ILE A 12 3.73 -3.25 -7.30
N LYS A 13 2.85 -2.60 -8.06
CA LYS A 13 3.22 -1.50 -8.95
C LYS A 13 2.90 -0.17 -8.28
N ILE A 14 3.94 0.56 -7.90
CA ILE A 14 3.83 1.87 -7.24
C ILE A 14 4.37 2.95 -8.17
N PRO A 15 3.58 3.98 -8.51
CA PRO A 15 4.07 5.11 -9.30
C PRO A 15 5.19 5.85 -8.56
N ALA A 16 6.27 6.20 -9.27
CA ALA A 16 7.40 6.99 -8.76
C ALA A 16 7.06 8.48 -8.57
N LYS A 17 5.98 8.78 -7.86
CA LYS A 17 5.51 10.14 -7.55
C LYS A 17 5.06 10.24 -6.10
N ASN A 18 5.35 11.39 -5.49
CA ASN A 18 4.74 11.75 -4.20
C ASN A 18 3.24 11.98 -4.42
N SER A 19 2.41 11.19 -3.76
CA SER A 19 0.95 11.30 -3.87
C SER A 19 0.26 10.58 -2.70
N GLY A 20 -0.53 11.33 -1.92
CA GLY A 20 -1.33 10.79 -0.82
C GLY A 20 -0.49 9.97 0.16
N LYS A 21 -0.71 8.65 0.14
CA LYS A 21 -0.08 7.65 1.01
C LYS A 21 1.37 7.30 0.64
N PHE A 22 1.80 7.60 -0.57
CA PHE A 22 3.14 7.29 -1.07
C PHE A 22 4.01 8.55 -1.08
N ARG A 23 5.14 8.48 -0.40
CA ARG A 23 6.12 9.57 -0.33
C ARG A 23 7.52 9.01 -0.48
N PHE A 24 8.26 9.53 -1.43
CA PHE A 24 9.67 9.28 -1.57
C PHE A 24 10.44 10.20 -0.63
N LYS A 25 11.36 9.61 0.11
CA LYS A 25 12.23 10.31 1.05
C LYS A 25 13.67 9.86 0.84
N THR A 26 14.60 10.65 1.36
CA THR A 26 16.02 10.29 1.39
C THR A 26 16.50 10.20 2.84
N ARG A 27 17.42 9.28 3.12
CA ARG A 27 18.15 9.22 4.40
C ARG A 27 19.56 8.69 4.14
N SER A 28 20.57 9.33 4.74
CA SER A 28 21.96 8.89 4.57
C SER A 28 22.31 7.66 5.44
N ASN A 29 21.52 7.40 6.48
CA ASN A 29 21.64 6.21 7.32
C ASN A 29 20.33 5.96 8.11
N ASN A 30 20.26 4.82 8.79
CA ASN A 30 19.07 4.36 9.51
C ASN A 30 18.76 5.12 10.82
N LEU A 31 19.69 5.96 11.30
CA LEU A 31 19.53 6.72 12.54
C LEU A 31 19.00 8.15 12.30
N GLN A 32 19.05 8.62 11.05
CA GLN A 32 18.58 9.95 10.67
C GLN A 32 17.10 9.95 10.27
N PHE A 33 16.49 11.12 10.43
CA PHE A 33 15.17 11.40 9.86
C PHE A 33 15.25 11.44 8.33
N GLY A 34 14.13 11.12 7.68
CA GLY A 34 14.03 11.19 6.23
C GLY A 34 13.62 12.57 5.75
N ASP A 35 14.37 13.09 4.78
CA ASP A 35 14.03 14.33 4.08
C ASP A 35 13.12 14.08 2.88
N ILE A 36 12.34 15.08 2.49
CA ILE A 36 11.46 15.00 1.33
C ILE A 36 12.28 14.90 0.04
N PHE A 37 11.96 13.93 -0.81
CA PHE A 37 12.62 13.73 -2.10
C PHE A 37 11.71 14.18 -3.26
N THR A 38 12.20 15.08 -4.13
CA THR A 38 11.45 15.57 -5.30
C THR A 38 11.66 14.64 -6.50
N THR A 39 10.74 13.69 -6.71
CA THR A 39 10.88 12.61 -7.71
C THR A 39 10.96 13.06 -9.17
N ARG A 40 10.63 14.32 -9.47
CA ARG A 40 10.68 14.89 -10.83
C ARG A 40 12.00 15.60 -11.16
N GLU A 41 12.78 15.95 -10.14
CA GLU A 41 13.95 16.83 -10.28
C GLU A 41 15.26 16.11 -9.95
N LYS A 42 15.21 15.11 -9.07
CA LYS A 42 16.37 14.38 -8.59
C LYS A 42 16.41 12.95 -9.13
N ASN A 43 17.61 12.47 -9.39
CA ASN A 43 17.83 11.07 -9.74
C ASN A 43 17.69 10.18 -8.50
N PHE A 44 17.14 8.98 -8.69
CA PHE A 44 17.06 7.96 -7.66
C PHE A 44 18.46 7.42 -7.35
N ASN A 45 18.73 7.16 -6.06
CA ASN A 45 19.94 6.55 -5.57
C ASN A 45 19.63 5.66 -4.35
N GLU A 46 20.65 5.08 -3.74
CA GLU A 46 20.52 4.13 -2.62
C GLU A 46 19.96 4.76 -1.34
N ASP A 47 20.09 6.07 -1.18
CA ASP A 47 19.54 6.79 -0.03
C ASP A 47 18.03 7.03 -0.16
N VAL A 48 17.46 6.84 -1.35
CA VAL A 48 16.04 7.07 -1.62
C VAL A 48 15.22 5.84 -1.24
N TYR A 49 14.20 6.06 -0.42
CA TYR A 49 13.24 5.03 -0.03
C TYR A 49 11.80 5.52 -0.20
N LEU A 50 10.88 4.56 -0.28
CA LEU A 50 9.45 4.81 -0.30
C LEU A 50 8.87 4.68 1.11
N GLU A 51 8.34 5.79 1.63
CA GLU A 51 7.39 5.78 2.74
C GLU A 51 5.99 5.47 2.19
N TRP A 52 5.42 4.36 2.66
CA TRP A 52 4.05 3.96 2.34
C TRP A 52 3.21 3.90 3.62
N GLN A 53 2.23 4.79 3.72
CA GLN A 53 1.19 4.73 4.75
C GLN A 53 0.17 3.63 4.39
N ILE A 54 0.62 2.39 4.47
CA ILE A 54 -0.18 1.21 4.13
C ILE A 54 -1.33 1.01 5.13
N SER A 55 -2.54 0.78 4.62
CA SER A 55 -3.70 0.37 5.40
C SER A 55 -3.85 -1.15 5.39
N TYR A 56 -4.71 -1.67 6.27
CA TYR A 56 -5.07 -3.09 6.28
C TYR A 56 -6.58 -3.33 6.11
N ASP A 57 -7.39 -2.27 6.09
CA ASP A 57 -8.84 -2.38 5.92
C ASP A 57 -9.45 -1.18 5.16
N ALA A 58 -10.63 -1.42 4.58
CA ALA A 58 -11.44 -0.40 3.91
C ALA A 58 -12.90 -0.58 4.33
N THR A 59 -13.62 0.51 4.64
CA THR A 59 -15.05 0.38 4.94
C THR A 59 -15.82 0.07 3.67
N ILE A 60 -16.96 -0.63 3.79
CA ILE A 60 -17.82 -0.90 2.63
C ILE A 60 -18.26 0.41 1.94
N ILE A 61 -18.48 1.46 2.73
CA ILE A 61 -18.90 2.78 2.24
C ILE A 61 -17.78 3.42 1.39
N ASP A 62 -16.53 3.39 1.84
CA ASP A 62 -15.39 3.95 1.10
C ASP A 62 -15.22 3.24 -0.26
N VAL A 63 -15.45 1.92 -0.28
CA VAL A 63 -15.38 1.12 -1.51
C VAL A 63 -16.55 1.40 -2.43
N ALA A 64 -17.77 1.56 -1.89
CA ALA A 64 -18.95 1.90 -2.68
C ALA A 64 -18.85 3.30 -3.32
N LYS A 65 -18.18 4.25 -2.65
CA LYS A 65 -17.90 5.58 -3.20
C LYS A 65 -16.74 5.62 -4.20
N GLY A 66 -16.01 4.52 -4.38
CA GLY A 66 -14.82 4.45 -5.23
C GLY A 66 -13.59 5.16 -4.65
N GLU A 67 -13.62 5.54 -3.36
CA GLU A 67 -12.47 6.16 -2.67
C GLU A 67 -11.37 5.13 -2.39
N LYS A 68 -11.78 3.86 -2.20
CA LYS A 68 -10.90 2.71 -2.03
C LYS A 68 -11.34 1.61 -2.98
N ASP A 69 -10.39 0.80 -3.44
CA ASP A 69 -10.69 -0.36 -4.26
C ASP A 69 -9.90 -1.57 -3.79
N THR A 70 -10.60 -2.68 -3.69
CA THR A 70 -10.14 -3.97 -3.19
C THR A 70 -10.52 -5.06 -4.19
N LYS A 71 -9.65 -6.04 -4.39
CA LYS A 71 -9.98 -7.22 -5.21
C LYS A 71 -10.82 -8.25 -4.46
N LEU A 72 -10.80 -8.24 -3.13
CA LEU A 72 -11.42 -9.26 -2.27
C LEU A 72 -12.80 -8.84 -1.76
N LYS A 73 -13.66 -8.33 -2.65
CA LYS A 73 -15.02 -7.83 -2.31
C LYS A 73 -15.96 -8.90 -1.77
N SER A 74 -15.61 -10.19 -1.89
CA SER A 74 -16.36 -11.30 -1.31
C SER A 74 -16.09 -11.53 0.18
N TYR A 75 -15.00 -10.97 0.73
CA TYR A 75 -14.58 -11.19 2.11
C TYR A 75 -14.81 -9.94 2.95
N THR A 76 -15.69 -10.06 3.95
CA THR A 76 -15.98 -8.96 4.89
C THR A 76 -15.79 -9.38 6.33
N PHE A 77 -15.55 -8.39 7.19
CA PHE A 77 -15.50 -8.57 8.63
C PHE A 77 -16.06 -7.34 9.34
N VAL A 78 -16.43 -7.51 10.61
CA VAL A 78 -16.89 -6.40 11.47
C VAL A 78 -15.69 -5.91 12.28
N GLY A 79 -15.29 -4.65 12.06
CA GLY A 79 -14.22 -4.04 12.83
C GLY A 79 -14.64 -3.72 14.27
N ALA A 80 -13.66 -3.42 15.13
CA ALA A 80 -13.91 -3.01 16.52
C ALA A 80 -14.81 -1.76 16.64
N ASN A 81 -14.82 -0.91 15.61
CA ASN A 81 -15.71 0.24 15.50
C ASN A 81 -17.14 -0.11 15.02
N LYS A 82 -17.50 -1.40 15.00
CA LYS A 82 -18.79 -1.97 14.55
C LYS A 82 -19.13 -1.68 13.09
N LYS A 83 -18.18 -1.21 12.29
CA LYS A 83 -18.37 -1.02 10.85
C LYS A 83 -17.96 -2.27 10.11
N THR A 84 -18.74 -2.65 9.10
CA THR A 84 -18.35 -3.70 8.16
C THR A 84 -17.26 -3.18 7.23
N LYS A 85 -16.23 -4.00 7.03
CA LYS A 85 -15.04 -3.66 6.28
C LYS A 85 -14.64 -4.79 5.35
N TYR A 86 -13.91 -4.44 4.31
CA TYR A 86 -13.18 -5.36 3.43
C TYR A 86 -11.72 -5.47 3.87
N LEU A 87 -11.10 -6.59 3.53
CA LEU A 87 -9.64 -6.69 3.47
C LEU A 87 -9.12 -5.67 2.45
N TYR A 88 -8.01 -5.01 2.74
CA TYR A 88 -7.48 -3.94 1.91
C TYR A 88 -5.97 -3.79 2.10
N GLU A 89 -5.27 -3.49 1.00
CA GLU A 89 -3.81 -3.27 0.97
C GLU A 89 -3.05 -4.41 1.69
N LEU A 90 -2.55 -4.19 2.91
CA LEU A 90 -1.75 -5.20 3.62
C LEU A 90 -2.48 -6.54 3.79
N SER A 91 -3.74 -6.52 4.20
CA SER A 91 -4.47 -7.77 4.48
C SER A 91 -4.83 -8.53 3.20
N GLU A 92 -4.98 -7.84 2.07
CA GLU A 92 -5.08 -8.48 0.75
C GLU A 92 -3.76 -9.18 0.39
N LEU A 93 -2.62 -8.51 0.58
CA LEU A 93 -1.31 -9.12 0.29
C LEU A 93 -1.07 -10.37 1.14
N VAL A 94 -1.44 -10.33 2.42
CA VAL A 94 -1.34 -11.50 3.30
C VAL A 94 -2.24 -12.63 2.82
N TYR A 95 -3.49 -12.34 2.46
CA TYR A 95 -4.42 -13.34 1.93
C TYR A 95 -3.87 -14.01 0.65
N GLU A 96 -3.37 -13.20 -0.28
CA GLU A 96 -2.76 -13.69 -1.52
C GLU A 96 -1.49 -14.50 -1.26
N GLY A 97 -0.66 -14.09 -0.29
CA GLY A 97 0.55 -14.82 0.08
C GLY A 97 0.27 -16.18 0.70
N ILE A 98 -0.80 -16.30 1.50
CA ILE A 98 -1.22 -17.57 2.09
C ILE A 98 -1.81 -18.50 1.02
N ASN A 99 -2.59 -17.98 0.07
CA ASN A 99 -3.30 -18.80 -0.90
C ASN A 99 -2.49 -19.17 -2.15
N ASN A 100 -1.43 -18.41 -2.46
CA ASN A 100 -0.57 -18.66 -3.63
C ASN A 100 0.87 -19.09 -3.27
N GLY A 101 1.19 -19.27 -1.99
CA GLY A 101 2.49 -19.79 -1.51
C GLY A 101 2.54 -21.30 -1.51
#